data_AF-A0A1Y2M6N7-F1
#
_entry.id   AF-A0A1Y2M6N7-F1
#
_cell.length_a   1.000
_cell.length_b   1.000
_cell.length_c   1.000
_cell.angle_alpha   90.00
_cell.angle_beta   90.00
_cell.angle_gamma   90.00
#
_symmetry.space_group_name_H-M   'P 1'
#
loop_
_entity.id
_entity.type
_entity.pdbx_description
1 polymer ?
#
loop_
_entity_poly.entity_id
_entity_poly.type
_entity_poly.pdbx_seq_one_letter_code
_entity_poly.pdbx_strand_id
1 'polypeptide(L)'
;MSLLRTLDRTSAVSQPQTPYLGFLCPVLQQTKKFQRSFSHAAIKHVLPTARSRESPMETFFIRALVRAGSCSKHASRIHTLRNLVPRVPQHHKTRGKQVPDLDQRLDTRGLKTKAERKGGVLHKAGDFAKKELKAMVDYYGIDLDTRPEDDNMIDDDGPLIWNVGDNHEPWPLRDATDYYYIRRLKKMLTDDETPHQEVFDTYKKLPTPGVVYLDTDTIRSLLRHLSVVERPSPVAMQRFMSILDDMKSAHIHITQSEWTTAIYFAGRCMGTVSGEEVASSLNVWRDMEHRAGVKGGFVTLNVLFDVAVKAGKYVLAETFLEELRARKLKLHRHFRVSMLYYHGVMQNGNAVRQTYQDLVEVGDIVDTVVMNAVISALLRAGEPAAAEHVFERMKKLDAMKTTPAPGHRFFLNNWRDRRAVGLHFTHQARQLRREKKAEELKELQDYAPIAPNSRTYSLLIRHHAKVTGDIDRINELLQEMRDKSVKVEGTTFVVMFQGFNAFGGVRYSSWTPDKLERMWTWFLLALENKADRTWLSSLPIIAAIKAFKRCTTIERALSAWEEIRPGWQPNEQELESVMRELRRIDEKPGFFSKSVRGRTR
;
A
#
# COMPACT_ATOMS: atom_id res chain seq x y z
N MET A 1 28.88 -8.70 6.05
CA MET A 1 29.64 -7.53 6.55
C MET A 1 28.69 -6.35 6.53
N SER A 2 28.27 -5.93 7.74
CA SER A 2 27.06 -5.15 7.99
C SER A 2 27.22 -3.65 7.68
N LEU A 3 26.18 -3.07 7.09
CA LEU A 3 26.02 -1.67 6.63
C LEU A 3 26.16 -0.59 7.72
N LEU A 4 26.36 -0.96 8.99
CA LEU A 4 26.18 -0.07 10.14
C LEU A 4 27.49 0.49 10.74
N ARG A 5 28.65 0.25 10.12
CA ARG A 5 29.97 0.57 10.73
C ARG A 5 30.58 1.95 10.44
N THR A 6 29.92 2.85 9.72
CA THR A 6 30.60 4.06 9.20
C THR A 6 30.28 5.39 9.91
N LEU A 7 29.54 5.41 11.02
CA LEU A 7 29.12 6.67 11.66
C LEU A 7 29.34 6.67 13.17
N ASP A 8 30.59 6.48 13.59
CA ASP A 8 31.01 6.73 14.97
C ASP A 8 31.62 8.13 15.09
N ARG A 9 30.94 8.98 15.89
CA ARG A 9 31.48 9.92 16.90
C ARG A 9 30.49 11.06 17.14
N THR A 10 29.83 11.05 18.30
CA THR A 10 29.98 12.03 19.40
C THR A 10 28.86 11.82 20.42
N SER A 11 29.25 11.50 21.65
CA SER A 11 28.42 11.43 22.85
C SER A 11 28.39 12.78 23.56
N ALA A 12 27.21 13.23 24.01
CA ALA A 12 27.06 14.13 25.16
C ALA A 12 25.65 14.01 25.77
N VAL A 13 25.63 13.95 27.10
CA VAL A 13 24.47 13.79 27.99
C VAL A 13 23.94 15.17 28.43
N SER A 14 22.62 15.37 28.43
CA SER A 14 21.91 16.25 29.40
C SER A 14 20.38 16.14 29.26
N GLN A 15 19.68 16.04 30.40
CA GLN A 15 18.24 16.27 30.64
C GLN A 15 18.09 17.14 31.90
N PRO A 16 16.92 17.73 32.26
CA PRO A 16 15.59 17.59 31.62
C PRO A 16 14.84 18.93 31.41
N GLN A 17 14.23 19.10 30.24
CA GLN A 17 12.88 19.66 30.07
C GLN A 17 12.27 18.96 28.85
N THR A 18 11.17 18.25 29.03
CA THR A 18 10.60 17.30 28.07
C THR A 18 9.76 18.01 26.99
N PRO A 19 10.15 17.94 25.70
CA PRO A 19 9.19 18.07 24.62
C PRO A 19 8.70 16.67 24.20
N TYR A 20 7.42 16.62 23.86
CA TYR A 20 6.70 15.47 23.32
C TYR A 20 7.48 14.78 22.18
N LEU A 21 7.57 13.44 22.27
CA LEU A 21 8.18 12.46 21.34
C LEU A 21 9.70 12.27 21.47
N GLY A 22 10.10 11.56 22.52
CA GLY A 22 11.47 11.07 22.70
C GLY A 22 11.82 9.92 21.74
N PHE A 23 10.82 9.20 21.25
CA PHE A 23 10.99 8.05 20.36
C PHE A 23 11.50 8.37 18.95
N LEU A 24 11.34 9.60 18.47
CA LEU A 24 11.75 10.00 17.11
C LEU A 24 12.99 10.91 17.08
N CYS A 25 13.39 11.49 18.23
CA CYS A 25 14.35 12.60 18.32
C CYS A 25 13.99 13.82 17.40
N PRO A 26 14.56 15.01 17.66
CA PRO A 26 13.82 16.28 17.80
C PRO A 26 13.55 17.00 16.47
N VAL A 27 12.83 16.38 15.53
CA VAL A 27 12.59 16.99 14.20
C VAL A 27 11.17 17.56 14.04
N LEU A 28 10.24 17.17 14.91
CA LEU A 28 8.90 17.78 14.96
C LEU A 28 8.87 19.17 15.62
N GLN A 29 10.02 19.75 15.99
CA GLN A 29 10.14 21.11 16.56
C GLN A 29 10.52 22.20 15.55
N GLN A 30 10.55 21.95 14.25
CA GLN A 30 10.78 23.01 13.26
C GLN A 30 9.49 23.69 12.77
N THR A 31 8.75 24.32 13.67
CA THR A 31 7.82 25.41 13.30
C THR A 31 7.83 26.51 14.35
N LYS A 32 8.93 27.26 14.40
CA LYS A 32 8.98 28.71 14.68
C LYS A 32 10.42 29.18 14.52
N LYS A 33 10.74 29.76 13.36
CA LYS A 33 11.98 30.53 13.17
C LYS A 33 11.91 31.75 14.10
N PHE A 34 12.50 31.65 15.28
CA PHE A 34 12.93 32.85 16.01
C PHE A 34 14.22 33.33 15.37
N GLN A 35 14.12 34.40 14.58
CA GLN A 35 15.31 35.16 14.17
C GLN A 35 16.00 35.67 15.44
N ARG A 36 17.20 35.16 15.72
CA ARG A 36 18.13 35.81 16.64
C ARG A 36 19.08 36.64 15.80
N SER A 37 18.90 37.96 15.85
CA SER A 37 19.90 38.94 15.44
C SER A 37 21.05 38.91 16.44
N PHE A 38 22.26 38.74 15.95
CA PHE A 38 23.47 39.09 16.69
C PHE A 38 24.11 40.27 15.97
N SER A 39 24.04 41.44 16.61
CA SER A 39 24.89 42.57 16.32
C SER A 39 26.23 42.36 17.02
N HIS A 40 27.34 42.43 16.29
CA HIS A 40 28.57 42.98 16.84
C HIS A 40 29.39 43.68 15.76
N ALA A 41 30.12 44.68 16.25
CA ALA A 41 30.56 45.87 15.56
C ALA A 41 31.78 45.68 14.64
N ALA A 42 32.00 46.75 13.89
CA ALA A 42 32.99 46.98 12.86
C ALA A 42 34.45 46.76 13.32
N ILE A 43 35.24 46.16 12.43
CA ILE A 43 36.65 46.51 12.25
C ILE A 43 36.91 46.61 10.73
N LYS A 44 37.25 47.83 10.30
CA LYS A 44 37.68 48.18 8.94
C LYS A 44 39.08 47.61 8.70
N HIS A 45 39.37 47.13 7.48
CA HIS A 45 40.60 47.45 6.73
C HIS A 45 40.49 47.02 5.25
N VAL A 46 40.40 48.04 4.39
CA VAL A 46 41.04 48.28 3.06
C VAL A 46 41.47 47.08 2.18
N LEU A 47 41.01 47.11 0.91
CA LEU A 47 41.36 46.29 -0.27
C LEU A 47 42.81 46.52 -0.77
N PRO A 48 43.41 45.59 -1.54
CA PRO A 48 43.39 45.76 -3.00
C PRO A 48 43.27 44.49 -3.85
N THR A 49 42.78 44.70 -5.08
CA THR A 49 42.69 43.84 -6.27
C THR A 49 43.92 42.97 -6.58
N ALA A 50 43.73 41.70 -6.96
CA ALA A 50 44.66 40.95 -7.80
C ALA A 50 43.98 39.81 -8.59
N ARG A 51 44.29 39.75 -9.89
CA ARG A 51 43.93 38.73 -10.87
C ARG A 51 44.75 37.44 -10.68
N SER A 52 44.10 36.30 -10.97
CA SER A 52 44.58 35.03 -11.57
C SER A 52 45.98 34.48 -11.25
N ARG A 53 46.03 33.24 -10.74
CA ARG A 53 47.04 32.23 -11.11
C ARG A 53 46.39 30.85 -11.20
N GLU A 54 45.78 30.57 -12.35
CA GLU A 54 45.52 29.20 -12.81
C GLU A 54 46.82 28.60 -13.36
N SER A 55 47.01 27.30 -13.15
CA SER A 55 48.25 26.59 -13.41
C SER A 55 48.56 26.49 -14.93
N PRO A 56 49.81 26.69 -15.36
CA PRO A 56 50.19 26.68 -16.78
C PRO A 56 50.16 25.28 -17.44
N MET A 57 49.95 24.20 -16.68
CA MET A 57 49.91 22.84 -17.24
C MET A 57 48.55 22.49 -17.84
N GLU A 58 47.44 22.89 -17.21
CA GLU A 58 46.09 22.54 -17.70
C GLU A 58 45.74 23.26 -19.01
N THR A 59 46.20 24.50 -19.16
CA THR A 59 46.03 25.27 -20.41
C THR A 59 46.87 24.73 -21.57
N PHE A 60 47.95 24.00 -21.29
CA PHE A 60 48.77 23.35 -22.32
C PHE A 60 48.10 22.07 -22.86
N PHE A 61 47.56 21.23 -21.98
CA PHE A 61 46.86 20.01 -22.38
C PHE A 61 45.59 20.29 -23.18
N ILE A 62 44.80 21.28 -22.75
CA ILE A 62 43.57 21.67 -23.46
C ILE A 62 43.91 22.26 -24.84
N ARG A 63 44.97 23.08 -24.95
CA ARG A 63 45.43 23.59 -26.26
C ARG A 63 46.02 22.49 -27.16
N ALA A 64 46.69 21.49 -26.59
CA ALA A 64 47.24 20.37 -27.36
C ALA A 64 46.13 19.48 -27.93
N LEU A 65 45.09 19.19 -27.15
CA LEU A 65 43.92 18.41 -27.60
C LEU A 65 43.11 19.13 -28.67
N VAL A 66 42.88 20.44 -28.50
CA VAL A 66 42.17 21.26 -29.50
C VAL A 66 42.97 21.38 -30.80
N ARG A 67 44.31 21.45 -30.73
CA ARG A 67 45.20 21.45 -31.92
C ARG A 67 45.29 20.08 -32.61
N ALA A 68 45.21 18.98 -31.86
CA ALA A 68 45.20 17.64 -32.44
C ALA A 68 43.90 17.36 -33.22
N GLY A 69 42.75 17.79 -32.69
CA GLY A 69 41.45 17.64 -33.35
C GLY A 69 41.24 18.54 -34.59
N SER A 70 42.03 19.59 -34.74
CA SER A 70 41.93 20.56 -35.85
C SER A 70 43.00 20.40 -36.93
N CYS A 71 43.82 19.34 -36.87
CA CYS A 71 44.86 19.07 -37.87
C CYS A 71 44.27 18.46 -39.15
N SER A 72 44.29 19.22 -40.25
CA SER A 72 43.79 18.81 -41.58
C SER A 72 44.51 17.63 -42.23
N LYS A 73 45.64 17.17 -41.66
CA LYS A 73 46.38 15.98 -42.12
C LYS A 73 45.87 14.67 -41.52
N HIS A 74 45.04 14.69 -40.47
CA HIS A 74 44.40 13.49 -39.90
C HIS A 74 42.90 13.39 -40.18
N ALA A 75 42.31 14.41 -40.84
CA ALA A 75 40.91 14.41 -41.24
C ALA A 75 40.66 13.87 -42.67
N SER A 76 41.70 13.40 -43.38
CA SER A 76 41.55 12.88 -44.75
C SER A 76 42.31 11.56 -44.97
N ARG A 77 41.58 10.56 -45.49
CA ARG A 77 41.95 9.15 -45.76
C ARG A 77 41.76 8.26 -44.51
N ILE A 78 40.75 7.38 -44.47
CA ILE A 78 40.58 6.23 -45.37
C ILE A 78 39.13 6.11 -45.90
N HIS A 79 39.03 6.04 -47.23
CA HIS A 79 37.86 5.66 -48.03
C HIS A 79 38.29 4.52 -48.98
N THR A 80 37.29 3.74 -49.45
CA THR A 80 37.28 2.78 -50.59
C THR A 80 37.77 1.36 -50.29
N LEU A 81 37.02 0.29 -50.60
CA LEU A 81 36.62 -0.10 -51.97
C LEU A 81 35.11 -0.36 -52.19
N ARG A 82 34.76 -0.15 -53.45
CA ARG A 82 33.45 -0.14 -54.14
C ARG A 82 33.44 -1.30 -55.16
N ASN A 83 32.23 -1.74 -55.55
CA ASN A 83 31.78 -2.19 -56.92
C ASN A 83 31.66 -3.72 -57.19
N LEU A 84 30.61 -4.30 -57.80
CA LEU A 84 29.46 -3.87 -58.64
C LEU A 84 28.29 -4.91 -58.62
N VAL A 85 27.06 -4.42 -58.90
CA VAL A 85 25.74 -5.08 -59.15
C VAL A 85 25.64 -5.37 -60.70
N PRO A 86 24.69 -6.11 -61.36
CA PRO A 86 23.26 -6.23 -61.02
C PRO A 86 22.37 -7.40 -61.55
N ARG A 87 21.09 -7.36 -61.10
CA ARG A 87 19.80 -7.73 -61.76
C ARG A 87 19.00 -8.98 -61.32
N VAL A 88 17.73 -8.68 -61.05
CA VAL A 88 16.48 -9.51 -61.00
C VAL A 88 15.89 -9.50 -62.45
N PRO A 89 15.20 -10.53 -63.02
CA PRO A 89 13.81 -10.89 -62.64
C PRO A 89 13.24 -12.32 -62.89
N GLN A 90 12.16 -12.61 -62.14
CA GLN A 90 10.90 -13.35 -62.42
C GLN A 90 10.79 -14.71 -63.18
N HIS A 91 9.96 -15.58 -62.56
CA HIS A 91 9.00 -16.59 -63.08
C HIS A 91 9.48 -17.90 -63.75
N HIS A 92 9.18 -19.07 -63.14
CA HIS A 92 8.00 -19.94 -63.44
C HIS A 92 8.11 -21.40 -62.90
N LYS A 93 7.00 -21.86 -62.31
CA LYS A 93 6.30 -23.18 -62.46
C LYS A 93 6.84 -24.51 -61.86
N THR A 94 6.01 -25.02 -60.92
CA THR A 94 5.36 -26.36 -60.83
C THR A 94 6.18 -27.67 -60.78
N ARG A 95 5.90 -28.51 -59.76
CA ARG A 95 5.09 -29.76 -59.83
C ARG A 95 5.60 -30.89 -58.92
N GLY A 96 4.67 -31.61 -58.27
CA GLY A 96 4.84 -32.98 -57.75
C GLY A 96 4.53 -33.12 -56.26
N LYS A 97 3.26 -33.22 -55.83
CA LYS A 97 2.52 -34.48 -55.55
C LYS A 97 3.36 -35.58 -54.89
N GLN A 98 3.02 -35.93 -53.64
CA GLN A 98 2.47 -37.26 -53.29
C GLN A 98 1.84 -37.28 -51.89
N VAL A 99 0.63 -37.83 -51.86
CA VAL A 99 -0.15 -38.32 -50.71
C VAL A 99 0.00 -39.85 -50.72
N PRO A 100 -0.11 -40.55 -49.59
CA PRO A 100 -1.24 -41.48 -49.39
C PRO A 100 -1.91 -41.24 -48.00
N ASP A 101 -3.22 -41.09 -47.94
CA ASP A 101 -4.29 -42.12 -47.87
C ASP A 101 -4.32 -42.79 -46.48
N LEU A 102 -5.26 -42.41 -45.61
CA LEU A 102 -6.65 -42.91 -45.49
C LEU A 102 -6.69 -44.21 -44.67
N ASP A 103 -7.22 -44.13 -43.44
CA ASP A 103 -8.30 -45.06 -43.08
C ASP A 103 -9.17 -44.54 -41.94
N GLN A 104 -10.46 -44.45 -42.25
CA GLN A 104 -11.58 -44.25 -41.33
C GLN A 104 -11.94 -45.59 -40.69
N ARG A 105 -12.23 -45.60 -39.39
CA ARG A 105 -13.26 -46.51 -38.84
C ARG A 105 -14.14 -45.79 -37.82
N LEU A 106 -15.35 -45.47 -38.27
CA LEU A 106 -16.56 -45.42 -37.46
C LEU A 106 -17.06 -46.87 -37.28
N ASP A 107 -17.50 -47.23 -36.07
CA ASP A 107 -18.73 -48.03 -35.81
C ASP A 107 -18.83 -48.35 -34.30
N THR A 108 -19.75 -47.72 -33.57
CA THR A 108 -21.17 -48.08 -33.30
C THR A 108 -21.40 -49.09 -32.15
N ARG A 109 -22.18 -48.59 -31.17
CA ARG A 109 -23.16 -49.25 -30.28
C ARG A 109 -22.73 -50.33 -29.27
N GLY A 110 -23.00 -50.00 -28.01
CA GLY A 110 -23.20 -50.97 -26.93
C GLY A 110 -23.93 -50.35 -25.73
N LEU A 111 -25.25 -50.15 -25.85
CA LEU A 111 -26.14 -49.89 -24.70
C LEU A 111 -26.30 -51.20 -23.91
N LYS A 112 -25.79 -51.25 -22.67
CA LYS A 112 -26.38 -52.08 -21.60
C LYS A 112 -26.34 -51.35 -20.27
N THR A 113 -27.55 -51.22 -19.72
CA THR A 113 -27.92 -50.73 -18.42
C THR A 113 -27.44 -51.67 -17.31
N LYS A 114 -26.87 -51.10 -16.25
CA LYS A 114 -27.16 -51.51 -14.86
C LYS A 114 -26.70 -50.43 -13.90
N ALA A 115 -27.66 -49.91 -13.15
CA ALA A 115 -27.48 -48.92 -12.12
C ALA A 115 -26.80 -49.56 -10.90
N GLU A 116 -25.70 -48.98 -10.44
CA GLU A 116 -25.30 -49.03 -9.04
C GLU A 116 -24.85 -47.65 -8.57
N ARG A 117 -25.05 -47.45 -7.26
CA ARG A 117 -25.45 -46.19 -6.63
C ARG A 117 -24.27 -45.25 -6.36
N LYS A 118 -24.63 -43.96 -6.33
CA LYS A 118 -23.88 -42.78 -5.89
C LYS A 118 -22.87 -43.05 -4.75
N GLY A 119 -21.63 -42.66 -5.00
CA GLY A 119 -20.62 -42.31 -4.01
C GLY A 119 -19.44 -41.59 -4.67
N GLY A 120 -19.16 -40.33 -4.29
CA GLY A 120 -17.88 -39.67 -4.57
C GLY A 120 -17.82 -38.59 -5.66
N VAL A 121 -18.72 -37.60 -5.66
CA VAL A 121 -18.53 -36.35 -6.45
C VAL A 121 -17.59 -35.37 -5.72
N LEU A 122 -17.37 -35.53 -4.42
CA LEU A 122 -16.51 -34.66 -3.60
C LEU A 122 -14.99 -34.83 -3.87
N HIS A 123 -14.53 -36.04 -4.20
CA HIS A 123 -13.10 -36.26 -4.47
C HIS A 123 -12.60 -35.55 -5.74
N LYS A 124 -13.49 -35.28 -6.70
CA LYS A 124 -13.17 -34.55 -7.93
C LYS A 124 -13.19 -33.02 -7.76
N ALA A 125 -13.81 -32.50 -6.71
CA ALA A 125 -13.85 -31.07 -6.43
C ALA A 125 -12.55 -30.56 -5.77
N GLY A 126 -11.92 -31.37 -4.91
CA GLY A 126 -10.70 -30.97 -4.18
C GLY A 126 -9.45 -30.81 -5.06
N ASP A 127 -9.33 -31.61 -6.13
CA ASP A 127 -8.25 -31.41 -7.13
C ASP A 127 -8.63 -30.36 -8.17
N PHE A 128 -9.92 -30.10 -8.35
CA PHE A 128 -10.45 -29.04 -9.20
C PHE A 128 -10.13 -27.66 -8.61
N ALA A 129 -10.34 -27.42 -7.31
CA ALA A 129 -10.08 -26.12 -6.68
C ALA A 129 -8.61 -25.68 -6.76
N LYS A 130 -7.65 -26.57 -6.45
CA LYS A 130 -6.21 -26.23 -6.54
C LYS A 130 -5.76 -26.03 -7.98
N LYS A 131 -6.25 -26.84 -8.93
CA LYS A 131 -5.97 -26.68 -10.36
C LYS A 131 -6.59 -25.41 -10.92
N GLU A 132 -7.79 -25.04 -10.50
CA GLU A 132 -8.47 -23.80 -10.92
C GLU A 132 -7.77 -22.55 -10.38
N LEU A 133 -7.29 -22.59 -9.14
CA LEU A 133 -6.48 -21.52 -8.57
C LEU A 133 -5.15 -21.40 -9.32
N LYS A 134 -4.39 -22.49 -9.50
CA LYS A 134 -3.12 -22.48 -10.24
C LYS A 134 -3.30 -22.06 -11.72
N ALA A 135 -4.33 -22.58 -12.39
CA ALA A 135 -4.69 -22.21 -13.76
C ALA A 135 -5.18 -20.77 -13.94
N MET A 136 -5.48 -20.04 -12.85
CA MET A 136 -5.86 -18.63 -12.90
C MET A 136 -4.73 -17.74 -13.41
N VAL A 137 -3.49 -18.22 -13.29
CA VAL A 137 -2.26 -17.48 -13.51
C VAL A 137 -1.33 -18.18 -14.52
N ASP A 138 -1.51 -19.49 -14.72
CA ASP A 138 -0.68 -20.34 -15.57
C ASP A 138 -1.19 -20.39 -17.03
N TYR A 139 -0.62 -19.57 -17.92
CA TYR A 139 -0.77 -19.75 -19.38
C TYR A 139 0.46 -20.43 -20.03
N TYR A 140 1.56 -20.67 -19.30
CA TYR A 140 2.69 -21.48 -19.76
C TYR A 140 3.32 -22.24 -18.58
N GLY A 141 3.37 -23.58 -18.68
CA GLY A 141 3.76 -24.49 -17.60
C GLY A 141 5.26 -24.53 -17.35
N ILE A 142 5.65 -24.48 -16.07
CA ILE A 142 6.99 -24.75 -15.56
C ILE A 142 6.83 -25.55 -14.26
N ASP A 143 7.49 -26.70 -14.16
CA ASP A 143 7.50 -27.57 -12.99
C ASP A 143 8.64 -27.20 -12.03
N LEU A 144 8.40 -27.23 -10.71
CA LEU A 144 9.40 -26.96 -9.68
C LEU A 144 9.44 -28.02 -8.57
N ASP A 145 10.67 -28.17 -8.07
CA ASP A 145 11.25 -29.26 -7.29
C ASP A 145 10.81 -29.30 -5.81
N THR A 146 10.68 -30.51 -5.28
CA THR A 146 10.10 -30.86 -3.99
C THR A 146 11.19 -31.26 -2.99
N ARG A 147 11.52 -30.38 -2.04
CA ARG A 147 12.31 -30.77 -0.85
C ARG A 147 11.76 -30.12 0.42
N PRO A 148 11.54 -30.88 1.52
CA PRO A 148 11.07 -30.34 2.78
C PRO A 148 12.18 -30.35 3.84
N GLU A 149 12.48 -29.22 4.49
CA GLU A 149 13.24 -29.24 5.76
C GLU A 149 12.75 -28.18 6.77
N ASP A 150 12.28 -28.72 7.89
CA ASP A 150 12.51 -28.44 9.31
C ASP A 150 12.37 -27.02 9.92
N ASP A 151 11.54 -27.02 10.96
CA ASP A 151 11.17 -25.93 11.85
C ASP A 151 12.04 -25.98 13.11
N ASN A 152 12.63 -24.84 13.49
CA ASN A 152 12.94 -24.54 14.88
C ASN A 152 12.57 -23.09 15.16
N MET A 153 11.78 -22.90 16.23
CA MET A 153 11.45 -21.61 16.83
C MET A 153 12.72 -20.92 17.28
N ILE A 154 12.90 -19.65 16.92
CA ILE A 154 13.99 -18.84 17.44
C ILE A 154 13.45 -18.17 18.70
N ASP A 155 13.93 -18.63 19.85
CA ASP A 155 13.69 -18.01 21.15
C ASP A 155 14.31 -16.59 21.20
N ASP A 156 13.58 -15.69 21.85
CA ASP A 156 13.83 -14.25 21.92
C ASP A 156 14.91 -13.91 22.97
N ASP A 157 16.10 -14.50 22.82
CA ASP A 157 17.23 -14.32 23.74
C ASP A 157 18.10 -13.11 23.31
N GLY A 158 17.52 -11.92 23.39
CA GLY A 158 18.22 -10.64 23.24
C GLY A 158 18.91 -10.18 24.54
N PRO A 159 20.12 -9.61 24.51
CA PRO A 159 20.79 -9.12 25.71
C PRO A 159 20.04 -7.94 26.36
N LEU A 160 19.82 -8.10 27.67
CA LEU A 160 18.94 -7.37 28.59
C LEU A 160 19.42 -5.94 28.95
N ILE A 161 19.55 -5.02 28.00
CA ILE A 161 20.01 -3.64 28.30
C ILE A 161 18.89 -2.78 28.96
N TRP A 162 17.62 -3.17 28.80
CA TRP A 162 16.45 -2.46 29.37
C TRP A 162 15.54 -3.36 30.23
N ASN A 163 15.98 -4.59 30.52
CA ASN A 163 15.11 -5.63 31.06
C ASN A 163 15.34 -5.80 32.57
N VAL A 164 14.54 -5.10 33.39
CA VAL A 164 14.20 -5.61 34.73
C VAL A 164 12.94 -6.45 34.55
N GLY A 165 12.92 -7.67 35.10
CA GLY A 165 12.07 -8.80 34.68
C GLY A 165 10.56 -8.54 34.53
N ASP A 166 9.87 -9.50 33.91
CA ASP A 166 8.45 -9.47 33.48
C ASP A 166 7.40 -9.10 34.55
N ASN A 167 7.79 -8.97 35.82
CA ASN A 167 6.89 -8.68 36.92
C ASN A 167 6.82 -7.18 37.18
N HIS A 168 6.26 -6.42 36.24
CA HIS A 168 5.82 -5.05 36.55
C HIS A 168 4.66 -5.15 37.55
N GLU A 169 4.92 -4.74 38.79
CA GLU A 169 3.88 -4.55 39.79
C GLU A 169 3.37 -3.10 39.74
N PRO A 170 2.05 -2.89 39.61
CA PRO A 170 1.48 -1.55 39.61
C PRO A 170 1.82 -0.79 40.89
N TRP A 171 2.18 0.47 40.75
CA TRP A 171 2.43 1.31 41.93
C TRP A 171 1.14 1.57 42.71
N PRO A 172 1.25 1.72 44.05
CA PRO A 172 0.08 2.03 44.87
C PRO A 172 -0.53 3.36 44.43
N LEU A 173 -1.86 3.35 44.29
CA LEU A 173 -2.65 4.52 43.89
C LEU A 173 -2.69 5.52 45.04
N ARG A 174 -2.47 6.80 44.72
CA ARG A 174 -2.53 7.89 45.71
C ARG A 174 -3.96 8.39 45.92
N ASP A 175 -4.72 8.50 44.83
CA ASP A 175 -6.08 9.04 44.83
C ASP A 175 -7.13 7.99 44.42
N ALA A 176 -8.30 8.05 45.07
CA ALA A 176 -9.43 7.17 44.74
C ALA A 176 -10.01 7.43 43.34
N THR A 177 -9.78 8.62 42.77
CA THR A 177 -10.18 8.98 41.40
C THR A 177 -9.42 8.18 40.35
N ASP A 178 -8.16 7.86 40.60
CA ASP A 178 -7.32 7.11 39.67
C ASP A 178 -7.80 5.67 39.54
N TYR A 179 -8.25 5.08 40.65
CA TYR A 179 -8.91 3.78 40.64
C TYR A 179 -10.16 3.76 39.74
N TYR A 180 -10.96 4.82 39.77
CA TYR A 180 -12.12 4.95 38.88
C TYR A 180 -11.71 5.05 37.41
N TYR A 181 -10.65 5.80 37.08
CA TYR A 181 -10.14 5.90 35.71
C TYR A 181 -9.57 4.57 35.21
N ILE A 182 -8.82 3.83 36.04
CA ILE A 182 -8.29 2.51 35.69
C ILE A 182 -9.43 1.52 35.47
N ARG A 183 -10.44 1.50 36.36
CA ARG A 183 -11.60 0.61 36.20
C ARG A 183 -12.40 0.95 34.94
N ARG A 184 -12.58 2.24 34.65
CA ARG A 184 -13.22 2.71 33.41
C ARG A 184 -12.41 2.31 32.18
N LEU A 185 -11.08 2.44 32.23
CA LEU A 185 -10.17 2.03 31.16
C LEU A 185 -10.31 0.53 30.89
N LYS A 186 -10.23 -0.31 31.93
CA LYS A 186 -10.43 -1.77 31.81
C LYS A 186 -11.78 -2.11 31.17
N LYS A 187 -12.86 -1.42 31.57
CA LYS A 187 -14.20 -1.61 30.98
C LYS A 187 -14.26 -1.18 29.51
N MET A 188 -13.58 -0.11 29.10
CA MET A 188 -13.56 0.29 27.69
C MET A 188 -12.70 -0.66 26.84
N LEU A 189 -11.64 -1.24 27.41
CA LEU A 189 -10.77 -2.18 26.72
C LEU A 189 -11.41 -3.55 26.48
N THR A 190 -12.53 -3.90 27.13
CA THR A 190 -13.29 -5.10 26.78
C THR A 190 -14.05 -4.94 25.47
N ASP A 191 -14.37 -3.71 25.10
CA ASP A 191 -15.16 -3.38 23.92
C ASP A 191 -14.23 -2.91 22.79
N ASP A 192 -13.96 -3.79 21.83
CA ASP A 192 -13.06 -3.55 20.68
C ASP A 192 -13.51 -2.40 19.74
N GLU A 193 -14.77 -1.94 19.88
CA GLU A 193 -15.33 -0.87 19.07
C GLU A 193 -15.20 0.52 19.68
N THR A 194 -14.68 0.62 20.92
CA THR A 194 -14.57 1.91 21.59
C THR A 194 -13.68 2.90 20.81
N PRO A 195 -14.06 4.19 20.73
CA PRO A 195 -13.28 5.15 19.98
C PRO A 195 -11.91 5.37 20.63
N HIS A 196 -10.84 5.30 19.84
CA HIS A 196 -9.47 5.42 20.34
C HIS A 196 -9.18 6.74 21.05
N GLN A 197 -9.96 7.79 20.76
CA GLN A 197 -9.84 9.09 21.41
C GLN A 197 -10.25 9.02 22.88
N GLU A 198 -11.42 8.44 23.17
CA GLU A 198 -11.92 8.35 24.55
C GLU A 198 -11.00 7.48 25.41
N VAL A 199 -10.54 6.35 24.87
CA VAL A 199 -9.59 5.46 25.56
C VAL A 199 -8.30 6.22 25.92
N PHE A 200 -7.71 6.93 24.97
CA PHE A 200 -6.48 7.69 25.22
C PHE A 200 -6.70 8.88 26.17
N ASP A 201 -7.84 9.58 26.07
CA ASP A 201 -8.19 10.70 26.94
C ASP A 201 -8.40 10.24 28.38
N THR A 202 -8.90 9.01 28.59
CA THR A 202 -8.97 8.42 29.94
C THR A 202 -7.61 7.99 30.48
N TYR A 203 -6.73 7.46 29.63
CA TYR A 203 -5.34 7.17 30.01
C TYR A 203 -4.61 8.45 30.44
N LYS A 204 -4.78 9.54 29.69
CA LYS A 204 -4.13 10.84 29.97
C LYS A 204 -4.57 11.50 31.29
N LYS A 205 -5.68 11.05 31.89
CA LYS A 205 -6.12 11.52 33.21
C LYS A 205 -5.29 10.94 34.35
N LEU A 206 -4.56 9.84 34.10
CA LEU A 206 -3.65 9.26 35.09
C LEU A 206 -2.39 10.13 35.23
N PRO A 207 -1.79 10.17 36.43
CA PRO A 207 -0.54 10.88 36.64
C PRO A 207 0.59 10.29 35.78
N THR A 208 1.39 11.16 35.16
CA THR A 208 2.50 10.74 34.29
C THR A 208 3.71 10.28 35.10
N PRO A 209 4.33 9.11 34.80
CA PRO A 209 4.02 8.16 33.72
C PRO A 209 2.85 7.21 34.05
N GLY A 210 1.77 7.29 33.26
CA GLY A 210 0.50 6.60 33.56
C GLY A 210 0.58 5.07 33.51
N VAL A 211 1.52 4.53 32.72
CA VAL A 211 1.75 3.09 32.57
C VAL A 211 2.10 2.41 33.90
N VAL A 212 2.77 3.11 34.81
CA VAL A 212 3.28 2.55 36.07
C VAL A 212 2.17 2.10 37.04
N TYR A 213 0.95 2.61 36.86
CA TYR A 213 -0.21 2.29 37.69
C TYR A 213 -1.08 1.18 37.10
N LEU A 214 -0.69 0.62 35.95
CA LEU A 214 -1.48 -0.32 35.17
C LEU A 214 -0.85 -1.71 35.21
N ASP A 215 -1.67 -2.75 35.26
CA ASP A 215 -1.19 -4.13 35.12
C ASP A 215 -0.61 -4.34 33.71
N THR A 216 0.40 -5.18 33.57
CA THR A 216 1.01 -5.52 32.28
C THR A 216 0.00 -5.95 31.22
N ASP A 217 -1.01 -6.74 31.61
CA ASP A 217 -2.08 -7.18 30.70
C ASP A 217 -2.96 -6.03 30.21
N THR A 218 -3.17 -5.04 31.07
CA THR A 218 -4.00 -3.87 30.75
C THR A 218 -3.24 -2.92 29.84
N ILE A 219 -1.92 -2.77 30.03
CA ILE A 219 -1.02 -2.02 29.14
C ILE A 219 -1.00 -2.66 27.76
N ARG A 220 -0.81 -3.99 27.70
CA ARG A 220 -0.79 -4.75 26.44
C ARG A 220 -2.14 -4.70 25.72
N SER A 221 -3.25 -4.77 26.47
CA SER A 221 -4.60 -4.63 25.92
C SER A 221 -4.85 -3.22 25.37
N LEU A 222 -4.37 -2.19 26.08
CA LEU A 222 -4.40 -0.80 25.63
C LEU A 222 -3.64 -0.60 24.32
N LEU A 223 -2.40 -1.09 24.24
CA LEU A 223 -1.59 -1.02 23.02
C LEU A 223 -2.20 -1.82 21.87
N ARG A 224 -2.76 -3.01 22.14
CA ARG A 224 -3.49 -3.81 21.15
C ARG A 224 -4.67 -3.02 20.59
N HIS A 225 -5.51 -2.45 21.45
CA HIS A 225 -6.65 -1.65 21.03
C HIS A 225 -6.23 -0.46 20.16
N LEU A 226 -5.21 0.30 20.58
CA LEU A 226 -4.71 1.45 19.81
C LEU A 226 -4.02 1.07 18.49
N SER A 227 -3.47 -0.14 18.39
CA SER A 227 -2.82 -0.64 17.17
C SER A 227 -3.81 -0.98 16.05
N VAL A 228 -5.06 -1.32 16.39
CA VAL A 228 -6.07 -1.77 15.43
C VAL A 228 -6.77 -0.57 14.81
N VAL A 229 -6.12 0.04 13.81
CA VAL A 229 -6.64 1.19 13.07
C VAL A 229 -6.96 0.83 11.62
N GLU A 230 -8.04 1.37 11.05
CA GLU A 230 -8.36 1.19 9.62
C GLU A 230 -7.28 1.85 8.73
N ARG A 231 -6.86 3.06 9.10
CA ARG A 231 -5.77 3.79 8.45
C ARG A 231 -4.85 4.42 9.50
N PRO A 232 -3.53 4.22 9.40
CA PRO A 232 -2.59 4.86 10.30
C PRO A 232 -2.67 6.37 10.08
N SER A 233 -2.91 7.11 11.17
CA SER A 233 -2.99 8.56 11.19
C SER A 233 -1.87 9.12 12.08
N PRO A 234 -1.44 10.38 11.89
CA PRO A 234 -0.43 10.99 12.75
C PRO A 234 -0.90 11.03 14.21
N VAL A 235 -2.21 11.26 14.44
CA VAL A 235 -2.81 11.26 15.79
C VAL A 235 -2.74 9.85 16.41
N ALA A 236 -3.03 8.80 15.65
CA ALA A 236 -2.92 7.43 16.16
C ALA A 236 -1.47 7.06 16.49
N MET A 237 -0.51 7.45 15.64
CA MET A 237 0.91 7.27 15.92
C MET A 237 1.33 7.99 17.20
N GLN A 238 0.93 9.25 17.38
CA GLN A 238 1.28 10.03 18.58
C GLN A 238 0.77 9.36 19.86
N ARG A 239 -0.48 8.87 19.87
CA ARG A 239 -1.08 8.15 21.01
C ARG A 239 -0.32 6.87 21.34
N PHE A 240 0.04 6.10 20.31
CA PHE A 240 0.77 4.85 20.49
C PHE A 240 2.20 5.10 21.00
N MET A 241 2.91 6.05 20.38
CA MET A 241 4.29 6.40 20.74
C MET A 241 4.39 7.04 22.13
N SER A 242 3.40 7.81 22.58
CA SER A 242 3.43 8.37 23.94
C SER A 242 3.36 7.30 25.01
N ILE A 243 2.58 6.23 24.81
CA ILE A 243 2.52 5.11 25.76
C ILE A 243 3.83 4.32 25.74
N LEU A 244 4.46 4.15 24.57
CA LEU A 244 5.78 3.53 24.50
C LEU A 244 6.87 4.38 25.16
N ASP A 245 6.81 5.71 25.05
CA ASP A 245 7.70 6.61 25.78
C ASP A 245 7.50 6.48 27.30
N ASP A 246 6.25 6.37 27.76
CA ASP A 246 5.95 6.12 29.17
C ASP A 246 6.48 4.74 29.62
N MET A 247 6.33 3.68 28.81
CA MET A 247 6.92 2.36 29.09
C MET A 247 8.46 2.41 29.18
N LYS A 248 9.11 3.17 28.30
CA LYS A 248 10.56 3.40 28.37
C LYS A 248 10.97 4.11 29.65
N SER A 249 10.22 5.13 30.06
CA SER A 249 10.48 5.87 31.30
C SER A 249 10.27 5.02 32.56
N ALA A 250 9.33 4.07 32.49
CA ALA A 250 9.00 3.13 33.55
C ALA A 250 9.91 1.88 33.55
N HIS A 251 10.84 1.75 32.58
CA HIS A 251 11.65 0.56 32.36
C HIS A 251 10.85 -0.73 32.20
N ILE A 252 9.66 -0.64 31.61
CA ILE A 252 8.83 -1.81 31.28
C ILE A 252 9.26 -2.38 29.95
N HIS A 253 9.39 -3.71 29.88
CA HIS A 253 9.81 -4.42 28.68
C HIS A 253 8.84 -4.19 27.51
N ILE A 254 9.40 -3.79 26.36
CA ILE A 254 8.66 -3.62 25.11
C ILE A 254 8.87 -4.86 24.25
N THR A 255 7.78 -5.55 23.93
CA THR A 255 7.78 -6.78 23.14
C THR A 255 8.07 -6.53 21.66
N GLN A 256 8.51 -7.57 20.95
CA GLN A 256 8.71 -7.54 19.49
C GLN A 256 7.47 -7.05 18.73
N SER A 257 6.27 -7.40 19.20
CA SER A 257 5.00 -7.03 18.56
C SER A 257 4.69 -5.53 18.68
N GLU A 258 5.04 -4.92 19.83
CA GLU A 258 4.86 -3.51 20.11
C GLU A 258 5.88 -2.68 19.32
N TRP A 259 7.15 -3.12 19.27
CA TRP A 259 8.17 -2.52 18.39
C TRP A 259 7.77 -2.58 16.92
N THR A 260 7.25 -3.73 16.46
CA THR A 260 6.80 -3.88 15.07
C THR A 260 5.65 -2.92 14.74
N THR A 261 4.74 -2.71 15.69
CA THR A 261 3.64 -1.75 15.55
C THR A 261 4.15 -0.30 15.54
N ALA A 262 5.17 0.01 16.35
CA ALA A 262 5.83 1.31 16.35
C ALA A 262 6.48 1.61 14.99
N ILE A 263 7.22 0.64 14.44
CA ILE A 263 7.82 0.71 13.09
C ILE A 263 6.74 0.93 12.03
N TYR A 264 5.63 0.20 12.13
CA TYR A 264 4.50 0.34 11.21
C TYR A 264 3.92 1.77 11.24
N PHE A 265 3.68 2.34 12.42
CA PHE A 265 3.19 3.72 12.52
C PHE A 265 4.22 4.74 12.01
N ALA A 266 5.49 4.59 12.37
CA ALA A 266 6.57 5.47 11.92
C ALA A 266 6.70 5.54 10.39
N GLY A 267 6.46 4.41 9.71
CA GLY A 267 6.56 4.32 8.25
C GLY A 267 5.26 4.56 7.46
N ARG A 268 4.09 4.72 8.12
CA ARG A 268 2.78 4.73 7.43
C ARG A 268 1.85 5.88 7.80
N CYS A 269 2.11 6.59 8.89
CA CYS A 269 1.16 7.54 9.48
C CYS A 269 0.74 8.69 8.57
N MET A 270 1.57 9.08 7.59
CA MET A 270 1.29 10.21 6.68
C MET A 270 0.57 9.79 5.39
N GLY A 271 0.30 8.49 5.20
CA GLY A 271 -0.41 7.95 4.04
C GLY A 271 0.42 7.87 2.75
N THR A 272 1.18 8.91 2.41
CA THR A 272 2.16 8.89 1.32
C THR A 272 3.55 8.60 1.88
N VAL A 273 4.07 7.39 1.66
CA VAL A 273 5.36 7.00 2.23
C VAL A 273 6.50 7.75 1.53
N SER A 274 7.07 8.72 2.24
CA SER A 274 8.23 9.48 1.78
C SER A 274 9.55 8.85 2.22
N GLY A 275 10.67 9.37 1.71
CA GLY A 275 11.99 8.94 2.15
C GLY A 275 12.27 9.18 3.64
N GLU A 276 11.61 10.17 4.24
CA GLU A 276 11.70 10.54 5.66
C GLU A 276 11.02 9.50 6.55
N GLU A 277 9.84 9.02 6.15
CA GLU A 277 9.12 7.95 6.86
C GLU A 277 9.91 6.64 6.86
N VAL A 278 10.59 6.33 5.75
CA VAL A 278 11.52 5.19 5.71
C VAL A 278 12.65 5.39 6.73
N ALA A 279 13.27 6.57 6.78
CA ALA A 279 14.35 6.85 7.72
C ALA A 279 13.87 6.75 9.19
N SER A 280 12.67 7.26 9.48
CA SER A 280 12.01 7.14 10.78
C SER A 280 11.80 5.67 11.16
N SER A 281 11.24 4.85 10.26
CA SER A 281 11.03 3.41 10.50
C SER A 281 12.34 2.65 10.71
N LEU A 282 13.41 3.01 10.00
CA LEU A 282 14.75 2.44 10.16
C LEU A 282 15.39 2.83 11.49
N ASN A 283 15.20 4.07 11.95
CA ASN A 283 15.70 4.52 13.25
C ASN A 283 15.05 3.73 14.39
N VAL A 284 13.73 3.52 14.33
CA VAL A 284 13.02 2.68 15.31
C VAL A 284 13.50 1.24 15.27
N TRP A 285 13.71 0.67 14.07
CA TRP A 285 14.24 -0.69 13.93
C TRP A 285 15.68 -0.83 14.45
N ARG A 286 16.52 0.18 14.24
CA ARG A 286 17.87 0.23 14.81
C ARG A 286 17.81 0.26 16.34
N ASP A 287 16.91 1.04 16.92
CA ASP A 287 16.73 1.08 18.37
C ASP A 287 16.23 -0.26 18.92
N MET A 288 15.34 -0.94 18.19
CA MET A 288 14.87 -2.29 18.51
C MET A 288 16.02 -3.32 18.54
N GLU A 289 16.84 -3.41 17.48
CA GLU A 289 17.88 -4.44 17.40
C GLU A 289 19.13 -4.10 18.23
N HIS A 290 19.58 -2.84 18.26
CA HIS A 290 20.82 -2.46 18.95
C HIS A 290 20.62 -2.08 20.42
N ARG A 291 19.57 -1.32 20.74
CA ARG A 291 19.37 -0.82 22.10
C ARG A 291 18.56 -1.78 22.95
N ALA A 292 17.47 -2.31 22.40
CA ALA A 292 16.62 -3.27 23.11
C ALA A 292 17.09 -4.73 22.97
N GLY A 293 17.96 -5.03 21.99
CA GLY A 293 18.46 -6.39 21.76
C GLY A 293 17.42 -7.34 21.17
N VAL A 294 16.21 -6.86 20.85
CA VAL A 294 15.10 -7.67 20.33
C VAL A 294 15.27 -7.82 18.82
N LYS A 295 15.42 -9.06 18.34
CA LYS A 295 15.63 -9.30 16.90
C LYS A 295 14.31 -9.15 16.13
N GLY A 296 14.36 -8.49 14.97
CA GLY A 296 13.22 -8.38 14.07
C GLY A 296 12.78 -9.74 13.51
N GLY A 297 11.49 -10.03 13.62
CA GLY A 297 10.87 -11.26 13.10
C GLY A 297 10.36 -11.08 11.67
N PHE A 298 9.66 -12.11 11.16
CA PHE A 298 9.09 -12.07 9.80
C PHE A 298 8.07 -10.93 9.61
N VAL A 299 7.32 -10.57 10.65
CA VAL A 299 6.34 -9.45 10.59
C VAL A 299 7.08 -8.11 10.51
N THR A 300 8.14 -7.93 11.30
CA THR A 300 8.96 -6.71 11.32
C THR A 300 9.57 -6.46 9.94
N LEU A 301 10.20 -7.48 9.35
CA LEU A 301 10.77 -7.39 8.00
C LEU A 301 9.69 -7.15 6.93
N ASN A 302 8.49 -7.73 7.07
CA ASN A 302 7.38 -7.45 6.15
C ASN A 302 6.96 -5.97 6.19
N VAL A 303 6.86 -5.39 7.40
CA VAL A 303 6.51 -3.97 7.56
C VAL A 303 7.57 -3.08 6.94
N LEU A 304 8.86 -3.35 7.21
CA LEU A 304 9.99 -2.59 6.64
C LEU A 304 10.05 -2.71 5.12
N PHE A 305 9.88 -3.92 4.59
CA PHE A 305 9.80 -4.18 3.15
C PHE A 305 8.66 -3.40 2.50
N ASP A 306 7.44 -3.51 3.03
CA ASP A 306 6.27 -2.82 2.49
C ASP A 306 6.39 -1.29 2.60
N VAL A 307 7.06 -0.76 3.64
CA VAL A 307 7.40 0.68 3.75
C VAL A 307 8.42 1.08 2.68
N ALA A 308 9.49 0.32 2.48
CA ALA A 308 10.51 0.60 1.47
C ALA A 308 9.95 0.55 0.04
N VAL A 309 9.11 -0.45 -0.28
CA VAL A 309 8.48 -0.60 -1.60
C VAL A 309 7.52 0.56 -1.88
N LYS A 310 6.71 0.99 -0.91
CA LYS A 310 5.80 2.14 -1.10
C LYS A 310 6.55 3.46 -1.23
N ALA A 311 7.73 3.59 -0.64
CA ALA A 311 8.60 4.74 -0.81
C ALA A 311 9.40 4.73 -2.14
N GLY A 312 9.31 3.65 -2.92
CA GLY A 312 10.08 3.47 -4.16
C GLY A 312 11.57 3.18 -3.95
N LYS A 313 11.99 2.84 -2.71
CA LYS A 313 13.39 2.50 -2.39
C LYS A 313 13.64 1.00 -2.55
N TYR A 314 13.68 0.54 -3.79
CA TYR A 314 13.72 -0.90 -4.10
C TYR A 314 15.02 -1.60 -3.71
N VAL A 315 16.16 -0.91 -3.77
CA VAL A 315 17.45 -1.47 -3.31
C VAL A 315 17.37 -1.87 -1.83
N LEU A 316 16.74 -1.02 -1.00
CA LEU A 316 16.51 -1.36 0.41
C LEU A 316 15.54 -2.55 0.55
N ALA A 317 14.51 -2.61 -0.29
CA ALA A 317 13.58 -3.74 -0.30
C ALA A 317 14.28 -5.07 -0.62
N GLU A 318 15.24 -5.07 -1.55
CA GLU A 318 16.07 -6.24 -1.86
C GLU A 318 16.98 -6.64 -0.70
N THR A 319 17.58 -5.67 0.00
CA THR A 319 18.37 -5.99 1.20
C THR A 319 17.54 -6.67 2.29
N PHE A 320 16.26 -6.28 2.47
CA PHE A 320 15.38 -6.97 3.41
C PHE A 320 15.02 -8.40 2.96
N LEU A 321 14.92 -8.64 1.65
CA LEU A 321 14.72 -10.00 1.12
C LEU A 321 15.97 -10.87 1.37
N GLU A 322 17.15 -10.31 1.18
CA GLU A 322 18.42 -10.98 1.49
C GLU A 322 18.56 -11.28 2.99
N GLU A 323 18.22 -10.32 3.85
CA GLU A 323 18.21 -10.54 5.30
C GLU A 323 17.22 -11.61 5.73
N LEU A 324 16.03 -11.65 5.13
CA LEU A 324 15.02 -12.68 5.40
C LEU A 324 15.56 -14.07 5.04
N ARG A 325 16.24 -14.20 3.88
CA ARG A 325 16.92 -15.44 3.47
C ARG A 325 18.09 -15.79 4.38
N ALA A 326 18.92 -14.81 4.76
CA ALA A 326 20.07 -15.01 5.63
C ALA A 326 19.66 -15.48 7.03
N ARG A 327 18.55 -14.93 7.56
CA ARG A 327 17.92 -15.36 8.82
C ARG A 327 17.09 -16.64 8.69
N LYS A 328 16.99 -17.22 7.49
CA LYS A 328 16.18 -18.42 7.17
C LYS A 328 14.72 -18.33 7.65
N LEU A 329 14.13 -17.14 7.61
CA LEU A 329 12.76 -16.94 8.06
C LEU A 329 11.78 -17.41 6.99
N LYS A 330 10.72 -18.14 7.39
CA LYS A 330 9.68 -18.59 6.45
C LYS A 330 8.84 -17.41 5.97
N LEU A 331 8.62 -17.34 4.66
CA LEU A 331 7.76 -16.34 4.04
C LEU A 331 6.31 -16.54 4.51
N HIS A 332 5.79 -15.55 5.21
CA HIS A 332 4.40 -15.52 5.64
C HIS A 332 3.47 -15.14 4.48
N ARG A 333 2.20 -15.57 4.52
CA ARG A 333 1.16 -15.22 3.54
C ARG A 333 1.14 -13.73 3.20
N HIS A 334 1.13 -12.87 4.23
CA HIS A 334 1.15 -11.42 4.04
C HIS A 334 2.40 -10.91 3.32
N PHE A 335 3.56 -11.55 3.52
CA PHE A 335 4.79 -11.18 2.83
C PHE A 335 4.70 -11.53 1.34
N ARG A 336 4.17 -12.71 0.98
CA ARG A 336 3.92 -13.09 -0.43
C ARG A 336 2.95 -12.11 -1.10
N VAL A 337 1.91 -11.66 -0.39
CA VAL A 337 1.01 -10.61 -0.89
C VAL A 337 1.74 -9.27 -1.09
N SER A 338 2.65 -8.88 -0.19
CA SER A 338 3.53 -7.71 -0.40
C SER A 338 4.46 -7.89 -1.61
N MET A 339 4.94 -9.11 -1.88
CA MET A 339 5.75 -9.42 -3.06
C MET A 339 4.97 -9.27 -4.37
N LEU A 340 3.69 -9.68 -4.41
CA LEU A 340 2.83 -9.43 -5.58
C LEU A 340 2.77 -7.94 -5.90
N TYR A 341 2.61 -7.10 -4.88
CA TYR A 341 2.64 -5.64 -5.04
C TYR A 341 3.99 -5.14 -5.54
N TYR A 342 5.09 -5.63 -4.98
CA TYR A 342 6.46 -5.30 -5.40
C TYR A 342 6.71 -5.62 -6.87
N HIS A 343 6.42 -6.84 -7.31
CA HIS A 343 6.61 -7.25 -8.71
C HIS A 343 5.69 -6.50 -9.67
N GLY A 344 4.47 -6.17 -9.23
CA GLY A 344 3.57 -5.31 -10.01
C GLY A 344 4.11 -3.89 -10.20
N VAL A 345 4.76 -3.31 -9.17
CA VAL A 345 5.43 -2.01 -9.29
C VAL A 345 6.68 -2.08 -10.17
N MET A 346 7.40 -3.20 -10.13
CA MET A 346 8.54 -3.48 -11.02
C MET A 346 8.14 -3.82 -12.46
N GLN A 347 6.84 -3.79 -12.78
CA GLN A 347 6.30 -4.13 -14.09
C GLN A 347 6.67 -5.53 -14.59
N ASN A 348 6.86 -6.47 -13.67
CA ASN A 348 7.21 -7.84 -14.02
C ASN A 348 6.01 -8.78 -13.82
N GLY A 349 5.18 -8.92 -14.86
CA GLY A 349 4.01 -9.80 -14.84
C GLY A 349 4.36 -11.27 -14.58
N ASN A 350 5.49 -11.77 -15.10
CA ASN A 350 5.92 -13.15 -14.90
C ASN A 350 6.26 -13.45 -13.43
N ALA A 351 6.94 -12.52 -12.75
CA ALA A 351 7.22 -12.67 -11.32
C ALA A 351 5.94 -12.60 -10.46
N VAL A 352 4.95 -11.79 -10.86
CA VAL A 352 3.62 -11.80 -10.23
C VAL A 352 2.97 -13.18 -10.36
N ARG A 353 3.11 -13.84 -11.51
CA ARG A 353 2.58 -15.18 -11.73
C ARG A 353 3.26 -16.23 -10.85
N GLN A 354 4.59 -16.25 -10.85
CA GLN A 354 5.39 -17.18 -10.04
C GLN A 354 5.08 -17.01 -8.56
N THR A 355 5.06 -15.78 -8.05
CA THR A 355 4.76 -15.54 -6.63
C THR A 355 3.34 -15.95 -6.23
N TYR A 356 2.38 -15.91 -7.15
CA TYR A 356 1.05 -16.45 -6.93
C TYR A 356 1.03 -17.99 -6.97
N GLN A 357 1.73 -18.62 -7.93
CA GLN A 357 1.90 -20.08 -7.95
C GLN A 357 2.51 -20.57 -6.64
N ASP A 358 3.59 -19.93 -6.18
CA ASP A 358 4.23 -20.25 -4.91
C ASP A 358 3.26 -20.16 -3.72
N LEU A 359 2.34 -19.19 -3.73
CA LEU A 359 1.33 -19.02 -2.69
C LEU A 359 0.35 -20.22 -2.68
N VAL A 360 -0.09 -20.66 -3.87
CA VAL A 360 -0.99 -21.81 -4.03
C VAL A 360 -0.28 -23.13 -3.72
N GLU A 361 1.00 -23.27 -4.09
CA GLU A 361 1.80 -24.48 -3.85
C GLU A 361 2.10 -24.69 -2.38
N VAL A 362 2.42 -23.61 -1.66
CA VAL A 362 2.62 -23.60 -0.21
C VAL A 362 1.33 -23.86 0.56
N GLY A 363 0.17 -23.78 -0.11
CA GLY A 363 -1.14 -24.01 0.47
C GLY A 363 -1.64 -22.85 1.33
N ASP A 364 -1.20 -21.63 1.05
CA ASP A 364 -1.78 -20.44 1.69
C ASP A 364 -3.19 -20.18 1.11
N ILE A 365 -4.12 -19.75 1.96
CA ILE A 365 -5.50 -19.50 1.52
C ILE A 365 -5.58 -18.31 0.58
N VAL A 366 -6.15 -18.56 -0.60
CA VAL A 366 -6.53 -17.57 -1.59
C VAL A 366 -7.93 -17.06 -1.26
N ASP A 367 -8.01 -15.81 -0.81
CA ASP A 367 -9.24 -15.09 -0.56
C ASP A 367 -9.38 -13.89 -1.52
N THR A 368 -10.45 -13.14 -1.36
CA THR A 368 -10.71 -11.90 -2.10
C THR A 368 -9.57 -10.87 -1.99
N VAL A 369 -8.81 -10.83 -0.89
CA VAL A 369 -7.71 -9.88 -0.69
C VAL A 369 -6.52 -10.25 -1.57
N VAL A 370 -6.16 -11.54 -1.61
CA VAL A 370 -5.10 -12.06 -2.49
C VAL A 370 -5.47 -11.83 -3.95
N MET A 371 -6.71 -12.14 -4.33
CA MET A 371 -7.23 -11.92 -5.68
C MET A 371 -7.15 -10.45 -6.11
N ASN A 372 -7.55 -9.53 -5.23
CA ASN A 372 -7.43 -8.10 -5.46
C ASN A 372 -5.98 -7.63 -5.57
N ALA A 373 -5.05 -8.26 -4.83
CA ALA A 373 -3.62 -7.97 -4.94
C ALA A 373 -3.07 -8.41 -6.31
N VAL A 374 -3.45 -9.59 -6.81
CA VAL A 374 -3.06 -10.09 -8.14
C VAL A 374 -3.60 -9.18 -9.25
N ILE A 375 -4.90 -8.85 -9.22
CA ILE A 375 -5.52 -7.91 -10.17
C ILE A 375 -4.76 -6.58 -10.14
N SER A 376 -4.52 -6.01 -8.95
CA SER A 376 -3.78 -4.76 -8.82
C SER A 376 -2.35 -4.85 -9.33
N ALA A 377 -1.68 -6.00 -9.19
CA ALA A 377 -0.31 -6.20 -9.63
C ALA A 377 -0.22 -6.34 -11.15
N LEU A 378 -1.11 -7.13 -11.77
CA LEU A 378 -1.20 -7.28 -13.22
C LEU A 378 -1.55 -5.97 -13.94
N LEU A 379 -2.50 -5.20 -13.40
CA LEU A 379 -2.84 -3.88 -13.92
C LEU A 379 -1.64 -2.91 -13.88
N ARG A 380 -0.80 -2.99 -12.84
CA ARG A 380 0.43 -2.17 -12.72
C ARG A 380 1.55 -2.65 -13.62
N ALA A 381 1.61 -3.95 -13.88
CA ALA A 381 2.55 -4.56 -14.81
C ALA A 381 2.20 -4.31 -16.29
N GLY A 382 1.08 -3.64 -16.57
CA GLY A 382 0.67 -3.32 -17.94
C GLY A 382 -0.02 -4.48 -18.66
N GLU A 383 -0.52 -5.48 -17.92
CA GLU A 383 -1.22 -6.64 -18.48
C GLU A 383 -2.72 -6.64 -18.08
N PRO A 384 -3.52 -5.68 -18.59
CA PRO A 384 -4.92 -5.55 -18.17
C PRO A 384 -5.82 -6.69 -18.64
N ALA A 385 -5.51 -7.34 -19.78
CA ALA A 385 -6.27 -8.49 -20.25
C ALA A 385 -6.21 -9.67 -19.26
N ALA A 386 -5.04 -9.91 -18.67
CA ALA A 386 -4.87 -10.94 -17.64
C ALA A 386 -5.66 -10.57 -16.37
N ALA A 387 -5.65 -9.28 -15.98
CA ALA A 387 -6.41 -8.81 -14.83
C ALA A 387 -7.93 -8.97 -15.00
N GLU A 388 -8.47 -8.68 -16.20
CA GLU A 388 -9.88 -8.92 -16.53
C GLU A 388 -10.22 -10.41 -16.48
N HIS A 389 -9.36 -11.29 -17.00
CA HIS A 389 -9.58 -12.74 -16.90
C HIS A 389 -9.63 -13.23 -15.45
N VAL A 390 -8.74 -12.73 -14.58
CA VAL A 390 -8.77 -13.03 -13.14
C VAL A 390 -10.08 -12.54 -12.52
N PHE A 391 -10.56 -11.36 -12.90
CA PHE A 391 -11.85 -10.82 -12.45
C PHE A 391 -13.05 -11.66 -12.90
N GLU A 392 -13.10 -12.07 -14.17
CA GLU A 392 -14.14 -12.96 -14.68
C GLU A 392 -14.14 -14.32 -13.99
N ARG A 393 -12.96 -14.89 -13.74
CA ARG A 393 -12.85 -16.16 -13.01
C ARG A 393 -13.30 -16.02 -11.57
N MET A 394 -12.99 -14.89 -10.92
CA MET A 394 -13.50 -14.56 -9.59
C MET A 394 -15.03 -14.53 -9.56
N LYS A 395 -15.69 -13.97 -10.59
CA LYS A 395 -17.17 -13.99 -10.73
C LYS A 395 -17.71 -15.42 -10.90
N LYS A 396 -17.04 -16.27 -11.68
CA LYS A 396 -17.43 -17.68 -11.87
C LYS A 396 -17.33 -18.46 -10.56
N LEU A 397 -16.24 -18.28 -9.81
CA LEU A 397 -16.03 -18.94 -8.53
C LEU A 397 -17.05 -18.50 -7.48
N ASP A 398 -17.39 -17.22 -7.44
CA ASP A 398 -18.44 -16.68 -6.58
C ASP A 398 -19.80 -17.33 -6.88
N ALA A 399 -20.18 -17.40 -8.17
CA ALA A 399 -21.42 -18.04 -8.60
C ALA A 399 -21.48 -19.55 -8.30
N MET A 400 -20.33 -20.22 -8.25
CA MET A 400 -20.23 -21.64 -7.89
C MET A 400 -20.32 -21.89 -6.37
N LYS A 401 -20.08 -20.88 -5.53
CA LYS A 401 -20.09 -21.02 -4.07
C LYS A 401 -21.51 -20.83 -3.52
N THR A 402 -22.18 -21.94 -3.21
CA THR A 402 -23.54 -21.94 -2.61
C THR A 402 -23.52 -22.11 -1.08
N THR A 403 -22.44 -22.63 -0.50
CA THR A 403 -22.37 -22.93 0.94
C THR A 403 -21.49 -21.95 1.72
N PRO A 404 -22.06 -21.11 2.60
CA PRO A 404 -21.28 -20.42 3.62
C PRO A 404 -20.68 -21.43 4.60
N ALA A 405 -19.45 -21.18 5.06
CA ALA A 405 -18.74 -22.09 5.95
C ALA A 405 -19.52 -22.33 7.26
N PRO A 406 -19.66 -23.58 7.71
CA PRO A 406 -20.27 -23.88 9.01
C PRO A 406 -19.52 -23.16 10.13
N GLY A 407 -20.24 -22.51 11.04
CA GLY A 407 -19.68 -21.85 12.23
C GLY A 407 -18.99 -20.50 11.97
N HIS A 408 -18.76 -20.10 10.71
CA HIS A 408 -18.21 -18.78 10.41
C HIS A 408 -19.36 -17.80 10.19
N ARG A 409 -19.81 -17.14 11.26
CA ARG A 409 -20.71 -15.98 11.14
C ARG A 409 -19.91 -14.82 10.56
N PHE A 410 -19.88 -14.73 9.23
CA PHE A 410 -19.23 -13.63 8.52
C PHE A 410 -20.07 -12.36 8.65
N PHE A 411 -19.90 -11.60 9.73
CA PHE A 411 -20.39 -10.24 9.80
C PHE A 411 -19.52 -9.37 8.87
N LEU A 412 -19.79 -9.33 7.57
CA LEU A 412 -18.91 -8.67 6.58
C LEU A 412 -19.07 -7.14 6.52
N ASN A 413 -19.81 -6.54 7.46
CA ASN A 413 -20.15 -5.13 7.41
C ASN A 413 -19.04 -4.24 7.95
N ASN A 414 -18.31 -4.66 9.00
CA ASN A 414 -17.22 -3.88 9.56
C ASN A 414 -15.84 -4.28 8.99
N TRP A 415 -14.93 -3.32 8.87
CA TRP A 415 -13.56 -3.60 8.39
C TRP A 415 -12.77 -4.45 9.40
N ARG A 416 -13.09 -4.34 10.70
CA ARG A 416 -12.53 -5.15 11.78
C ARG A 416 -12.86 -6.62 11.61
N ASP A 417 -14.12 -6.93 11.30
CA ASP A 417 -14.58 -8.30 11.07
C ASP A 417 -13.88 -8.94 9.87
N ARG A 418 -13.75 -8.19 8.76
CA ARG A 418 -13.00 -8.66 7.57
C ARG A 418 -11.54 -8.95 7.90
N ARG A 419 -10.92 -8.10 8.73
CA ARG A 419 -9.55 -8.32 9.21
C ARG A 419 -9.47 -9.57 10.09
N ALA A 420 -10.39 -9.73 11.04
CA ALA A 420 -10.43 -10.88 11.94
C ALA A 420 -10.60 -12.20 11.17
N VAL A 421 -11.49 -12.24 10.18
CA VAL A 421 -11.69 -13.38 9.28
C VAL A 421 -10.40 -13.69 8.50
N GLY A 422 -9.75 -12.67 7.93
CA GLY A 422 -8.48 -12.85 7.22
C GLY A 422 -7.36 -13.39 8.11
N LEU A 423 -7.28 -12.94 9.36
CA LEU A 423 -6.34 -13.47 10.36
C LEU A 423 -6.69 -14.92 10.72
N HIS A 424 -7.96 -15.21 10.99
CA HIS A 424 -8.44 -16.56 11.32
C HIS A 424 -8.03 -17.59 10.26
N PHE A 425 -8.33 -17.31 8.99
CA PHE A 425 -7.92 -18.16 7.88
C PHE A 425 -6.39 -18.34 7.82
N THR A 426 -5.64 -17.26 8.03
CA THR A 426 -4.17 -17.32 7.99
C THR A 426 -3.60 -18.18 9.13
N HIS A 427 -4.16 -18.06 10.35
CA HIS A 427 -3.74 -18.85 11.51
C HIS A 427 -4.15 -20.32 11.37
N GLN A 428 -5.39 -20.58 10.99
CA GLN A 428 -5.91 -21.94 10.82
C GLN A 428 -5.17 -22.67 9.69
N ALA A 429 -4.93 -22.03 8.53
CA ALA A 429 -4.12 -22.62 7.47
C ALA A 429 -2.71 -22.98 7.94
N ARG A 430 -2.08 -22.09 8.73
CA ARG A 430 -0.75 -22.33 9.29
C ARG A 430 -0.77 -23.51 10.28
N GLN A 431 -1.79 -23.63 11.10
CA GLN A 431 -1.96 -24.74 12.04
C GLN A 431 -2.17 -26.07 11.30
N LEU A 432 -3.13 -26.12 10.37
CA LEU A 432 -3.40 -27.31 9.56
C LEU A 432 -2.18 -27.76 8.76
N ARG A 433 -1.37 -26.80 8.28
CA ARG A 433 -0.09 -27.10 7.62
C ARG A 433 0.93 -27.73 8.56
N ARG A 434 1.04 -27.25 9.81
CA ARG A 434 1.90 -27.87 10.82
C ARG A 434 1.45 -29.28 11.17
N GLU A 435 0.14 -29.48 11.23
CA GLU A 435 -0.49 -30.78 11.49
C GLU A 435 -0.52 -31.70 10.24
N LYS A 436 -0.05 -31.22 9.07
CA LYS A 436 -0.04 -31.92 7.77
C LYS A 436 -1.42 -32.44 7.30
N LYS A 437 -2.50 -31.79 7.72
CA LYS A 437 -3.89 -32.16 7.36
C LYS A 437 -4.30 -31.52 6.04
N ALA A 438 -3.94 -32.18 4.93
CA ALA A 438 -4.17 -31.63 3.59
C ALA A 438 -5.65 -31.55 3.19
N GLU A 439 -6.51 -32.44 3.68
CA GLU A 439 -7.95 -32.45 3.36
C GLU A 439 -8.68 -31.28 4.01
N GLU A 440 -8.49 -31.08 5.32
CA GLU A 440 -9.05 -29.93 6.06
C GLU A 440 -8.57 -28.60 5.50
N LEU A 441 -7.33 -28.53 4.98
CA LEU A 441 -6.81 -27.34 4.30
C LEU A 441 -7.57 -27.06 3.00
N LYS A 442 -7.92 -28.10 2.22
CA LYS A 442 -8.72 -27.95 1.00
C LYS A 442 -10.14 -27.47 1.34
N GLU A 443 -10.77 -28.08 2.35
CA GLU A 443 -12.08 -27.62 2.83
C GLU A 443 -12.04 -26.15 3.26
N LEU A 444 -10.98 -25.76 3.99
CA LEU A 444 -10.79 -24.38 4.42
C LEU A 444 -10.64 -23.40 3.24
N GLN A 445 -10.00 -23.81 2.14
CA GLN A 445 -9.91 -23.05 0.90
C GLN A 445 -11.26 -22.94 0.18
N ASP A 446 -12.07 -24.02 0.19
CA ASP A 446 -13.42 -24.01 -0.39
C ASP A 446 -14.33 -23.03 0.36
N TYR A 447 -14.13 -22.91 1.68
CA TYR A 447 -14.81 -21.95 2.55
C TYR A 447 -14.33 -20.50 2.44
N ALA A 448 -13.15 -20.25 1.86
CA ALA A 448 -12.60 -18.91 1.77
C ALA A 448 -13.46 -17.99 0.88
N PRO A 449 -13.79 -16.75 1.29
CA PRO A 449 -14.62 -15.86 0.49
C PRO A 449 -13.85 -15.36 -0.74
N ILE A 450 -14.32 -15.76 -1.93
CA ILE A 450 -13.83 -15.29 -3.22
C ILE A 450 -15.02 -14.68 -3.95
N ALA A 451 -15.24 -13.37 -3.74
CA ALA A 451 -16.33 -12.64 -4.35
C ALA A 451 -15.87 -11.22 -4.72
N PRO A 452 -16.14 -10.72 -5.95
CA PRO A 452 -15.80 -9.36 -6.31
C PRO A 452 -16.44 -8.35 -5.35
N ASN A 453 -15.61 -7.55 -4.70
CA ASN A 453 -16.06 -6.55 -3.72
C ASN A 453 -15.85 -5.13 -4.23
N SER A 454 -16.28 -4.13 -3.46
CA SER A 454 -16.13 -2.72 -3.84
C SER A 454 -14.70 -2.37 -4.26
N ARG A 455 -13.70 -2.91 -3.54
CA ARG A 455 -12.29 -2.70 -3.86
C ARG A 455 -11.88 -3.31 -5.19
N THR A 456 -12.40 -4.49 -5.55
CA THR A 456 -12.16 -5.15 -6.84
C THR A 456 -12.62 -4.24 -7.99
N TYR A 457 -13.87 -3.77 -7.95
CA TYR A 457 -14.41 -2.87 -8.97
C TYR A 457 -13.65 -1.54 -9.01
N SER A 458 -13.32 -0.95 -7.85
CA SER A 458 -12.53 0.28 -7.79
C SER A 458 -11.13 0.14 -8.42
N LEU A 459 -10.53 -1.06 -8.45
CA LEU A 459 -9.24 -1.29 -9.13
C LEU A 459 -9.41 -1.20 -10.66
N LEU A 460 -10.41 -1.87 -11.21
CA LEU A 460 -10.69 -1.87 -12.65
C LEU A 460 -11.15 -0.49 -13.13
N ILE A 461 -12.10 0.14 -12.41
CA ILE A 461 -12.55 1.51 -12.71
C ILE A 461 -11.37 2.48 -12.69
N ARG A 462 -10.43 2.33 -11.75
CA ARG A 462 -9.22 3.16 -11.71
C ARG A 462 -8.31 2.96 -12.90
N HIS A 463 -8.14 1.74 -13.35
CA HIS A 463 -7.36 1.47 -14.55
C HIS A 463 -8.01 2.12 -15.78
N HIS A 464 -9.30 1.90 -16.00
CA HIS A 464 -9.99 2.48 -17.15
C HIS A 464 -10.07 4.01 -17.09
N ALA A 465 -10.27 4.60 -15.90
CA ALA A 465 -10.36 6.05 -15.75
C ALA A 465 -9.01 6.77 -15.88
N LYS A 466 -7.87 6.08 -15.69
CA LYS A 466 -6.53 6.71 -15.74
C LYS A 466 -5.70 6.33 -16.96
N VAL A 467 -5.85 5.10 -17.45
CA VAL A 467 -4.97 4.52 -18.47
C VAL A 467 -5.69 4.41 -19.80
N THR A 468 -6.81 3.68 -19.87
CA THR A 468 -7.46 3.38 -21.16
C THR A 468 -8.43 4.47 -21.64
N GLY A 469 -9.02 5.23 -20.72
CA GLY A 469 -10.05 6.21 -21.04
C GLY A 469 -11.39 5.58 -21.47
N ASP A 470 -11.63 4.32 -21.14
CA ASP A 470 -12.85 3.61 -21.55
C ASP A 470 -13.98 3.84 -20.53
N ILE A 471 -14.80 4.86 -20.79
CA ILE A 471 -15.94 5.21 -19.93
C ILE A 471 -17.10 4.23 -20.06
N ASP A 472 -17.22 3.54 -21.19
CA ASP A 472 -18.35 2.65 -21.42
C ASP A 472 -18.16 1.37 -20.60
N ARG A 473 -16.93 0.84 -20.55
CA ARG A 473 -16.56 -0.21 -19.60
C ARG A 473 -16.72 0.21 -18.14
N ILE A 474 -16.42 1.47 -17.78
CA ILE A 474 -16.67 1.98 -16.42
C ILE A 474 -18.16 1.92 -16.09
N ASN A 475 -19.04 2.34 -17.01
CA ASN A 475 -20.49 2.31 -16.79
C ASN A 475 -21.01 0.87 -16.65
N GLU A 476 -20.49 -0.09 -17.44
CA GLU A 476 -20.81 -1.51 -17.28
C GLU A 476 -20.44 -2.01 -15.89
N LEU A 477 -19.23 -1.69 -15.40
CA LEU A 477 -18.77 -2.10 -14.07
C LEU A 477 -19.62 -1.46 -12.97
N LEU A 478 -20.02 -0.19 -13.12
CA LEU A 478 -20.91 0.49 -12.18
C LEU A 478 -22.32 -0.11 -12.17
N GLN A 479 -22.83 -0.51 -13.32
CA GLN A 479 -24.11 -1.19 -13.41
C GLN A 479 -24.04 -2.57 -12.74
N GLU A 480 -22.97 -3.34 -12.99
CA GLU A 480 -22.75 -4.62 -12.32
C GLU A 480 -22.66 -4.47 -10.80
N MET A 481 -22.00 -3.42 -10.30
CA MET A 481 -21.97 -3.11 -8.87
C MET A 481 -23.38 -2.87 -8.32
N ARG A 482 -24.23 -2.15 -9.06
CA ARG A 482 -25.61 -1.88 -8.67
C ARG A 482 -26.44 -3.17 -8.63
N ASP A 483 -26.32 -4.01 -9.66
CA ASP A 483 -27.07 -5.26 -9.77
C ASP A 483 -26.70 -6.25 -8.65
N LYS A 484 -25.40 -6.30 -8.27
CA LYS A 484 -24.90 -7.13 -7.17
C LYS A 484 -25.00 -6.46 -5.80
N SER A 485 -25.66 -5.31 -5.69
CA SER A 485 -25.79 -4.53 -4.45
C SER A 485 -24.44 -4.22 -3.76
N VAL A 486 -23.38 -4.07 -4.55
CA VAL A 486 -22.04 -3.69 -4.07
C VAL A 486 -21.97 -2.18 -3.96
N LYS A 487 -21.77 -1.67 -2.74
CA LYS A 487 -21.64 -0.23 -2.49
C LYS A 487 -20.41 0.36 -3.19
N VAL A 488 -20.55 1.59 -3.67
CA VAL A 488 -19.46 2.32 -4.34
C VAL A 488 -18.69 3.15 -3.32
N GLU A 489 -17.39 2.88 -3.19
CA GLU A 489 -16.52 3.64 -2.29
C GLU A 489 -16.29 5.08 -2.79
N GLY A 490 -16.19 6.03 -1.85
CA GLY A 490 -15.92 7.45 -2.17
C GLY A 490 -14.67 7.71 -3.00
N THR A 491 -13.62 6.89 -2.84
CA THR A 491 -12.39 7.02 -3.66
C THR A 491 -12.61 6.73 -5.14
N THR A 492 -13.67 6.00 -5.50
CA THR A 492 -14.04 5.70 -6.89
C THR A 492 -14.51 6.98 -7.59
N PHE A 493 -15.29 7.84 -6.92
CA PHE A 493 -15.74 9.12 -7.47
C PHE A 493 -14.56 10.05 -7.80
N VAL A 494 -13.58 10.16 -6.90
CA VAL A 494 -12.37 10.97 -7.13
C VAL A 494 -11.65 10.52 -8.40
N VAL A 495 -11.53 9.20 -8.57
CA VAL A 495 -10.85 8.60 -9.72
C VAL A 495 -11.64 8.83 -11.02
N MET A 496 -12.97 8.76 -10.98
CA MET A 496 -13.81 9.07 -12.14
C MET A 496 -13.70 10.55 -12.53
N PHE A 497 -13.74 11.49 -11.58
CA PHE A 497 -13.51 12.91 -11.85
C PHE A 497 -12.12 13.17 -12.44
N GLN A 498 -11.09 12.48 -11.94
CA GLN A 498 -9.75 12.53 -12.55
C GLN A 498 -9.77 12.04 -14.01
N GLY A 499 -10.54 11.00 -14.32
CA GLY A 499 -10.74 10.52 -15.69
C GLY A 499 -11.42 11.55 -16.60
N PHE A 500 -12.50 12.20 -16.12
CA PHE A 500 -13.14 13.29 -16.87
C PHE A 500 -12.18 14.45 -17.14
N ASN A 501 -11.32 14.79 -16.18
CA ASN A 501 -10.30 15.82 -16.39
C ASN A 501 -9.21 15.39 -17.40
N ALA A 502 -8.89 14.10 -17.49
CA ALA A 502 -7.85 13.59 -18.40
C ALA A 502 -8.35 13.37 -19.84
N PHE A 503 -9.53 12.79 -20.01
CA PHE A 503 -10.07 12.34 -21.30
C PHE A 503 -11.27 13.16 -21.80
N GLY A 504 -11.79 14.06 -20.96
CA GLY A 504 -12.91 14.95 -21.30
C GLY A 504 -12.48 16.21 -22.04
N GLY A 505 -13.46 16.92 -22.62
CA GLY A 505 -13.23 18.15 -23.39
C GLY A 505 -12.62 17.94 -24.78
N VAL A 506 -12.47 16.68 -25.22
CA VAL A 506 -12.02 16.32 -26.57
C VAL A 506 -13.23 16.05 -27.46
N ARG A 507 -13.21 16.54 -28.71
CA ARG A 507 -14.30 16.32 -29.68
C ARG A 507 -14.48 14.81 -29.93
N TYR A 508 -15.73 14.36 -29.97
CA TYR A 508 -16.11 12.94 -30.12
C TYR A 508 -15.61 12.01 -29.01
N SER A 509 -15.19 12.55 -27.86
CA SER A 509 -14.91 11.75 -26.68
C SER A 509 -16.20 11.15 -26.12
N SER A 510 -16.16 9.88 -25.73
CA SER A 510 -17.25 9.23 -24.99
C SER A 510 -17.48 9.87 -23.60
N TRP A 511 -16.53 10.70 -23.13
CA TRP A 511 -16.60 11.47 -21.89
C TRP A 511 -17.40 12.76 -22.09
N THR A 512 -18.72 12.62 -22.15
CA THR A 512 -19.65 13.74 -22.37
C THR A 512 -19.95 14.53 -21.09
N PRO A 513 -20.32 15.82 -21.21
CA PRO A 513 -20.74 16.63 -20.06
C PRO A 513 -21.97 16.04 -19.37
N ASP A 514 -22.92 15.46 -20.10
CA ASP A 514 -24.12 14.84 -19.52
C ASP A 514 -23.78 13.67 -18.59
N LYS A 515 -22.77 12.86 -18.95
CA LYS A 515 -22.29 11.77 -18.10
C LYS A 515 -21.62 12.33 -16.83
N LEU A 516 -20.89 13.45 -16.94
CA LEU A 516 -20.32 14.13 -15.77
C LEU A 516 -21.40 14.64 -14.81
N GLU A 517 -22.48 15.22 -15.34
CA GLU A 517 -23.59 15.70 -14.50
C GLU A 517 -24.32 14.56 -13.77
N ARG A 518 -24.56 13.43 -14.45
CA ARG A 518 -25.13 12.24 -13.80
C ARG A 518 -24.22 11.69 -12.69
N MET A 519 -22.92 11.69 -12.93
CA MET A 519 -21.93 11.28 -11.94
C MET A 519 -21.89 12.22 -10.74
N TRP A 520 -22.08 13.52 -10.99
CA TRP A 520 -22.12 14.54 -9.96
C TRP A 520 -23.36 14.45 -9.07
N THR A 521 -24.54 14.30 -9.65
CA THR A 521 -25.78 14.10 -8.87
C THR A 521 -25.69 12.83 -8.04
N TRP A 522 -25.13 11.76 -8.60
CA TRP A 522 -24.91 10.53 -7.86
C TRP A 522 -23.90 10.70 -6.71
N PHE A 523 -22.85 11.50 -6.90
CA PHE A 523 -21.90 11.82 -5.84
C PHE A 523 -22.57 12.61 -4.69
N LEU A 524 -23.41 13.60 -5.00
CA LEU A 524 -24.16 14.35 -3.99
C LEU A 524 -25.11 13.45 -3.20
N LEU A 525 -25.86 12.57 -3.88
CA LEU A 525 -26.70 11.56 -3.23
C LEU A 525 -25.90 10.60 -2.35
N ALA A 526 -24.69 10.23 -2.76
CA ALA A 526 -23.81 9.38 -1.96
C ALA A 526 -23.31 10.10 -0.69
N LEU A 527 -23.09 11.41 -0.75
CA LEU A 527 -22.73 12.24 0.41
C LEU A 527 -23.88 12.37 1.40
N GLU A 528 -25.11 12.60 0.93
CA GLU A 528 -26.31 12.67 1.78
C GLU A 528 -26.54 11.36 2.54
N ASN A 529 -26.38 10.23 1.84
CA ASN A 529 -26.54 8.91 2.42
C ASN A 529 -25.36 8.46 3.31
N LYS A 530 -24.33 9.31 3.51
CA LYS A 530 -23.09 9.00 4.24
C LYS A 530 -22.52 7.64 3.84
N ALA A 531 -22.43 7.38 2.53
CA ALA A 531 -21.96 6.12 2.02
C ALA A 531 -20.53 5.78 2.51
N ASP A 532 -20.18 4.49 2.48
CA ASP A 532 -18.91 4.02 2.99
C ASP A 532 -17.75 4.73 2.29
N ARG A 533 -16.89 5.39 3.07
CA ARG A 533 -15.70 6.14 2.60
C ARG A 533 -15.99 7.36 1.71
N THR A 534 -17.20 7.92 1.74
CA THR A 534 -17.49 9.23 1.13
C THR A 534 -17.37 10.33 2.20
N TRP A 535 -16.16 10.85 2.42
CA TRP A 535 -15.97 12.10 3.16
C TRP A 535 -15.58 13.21 2.21
N LEU A 536 -16.11 14.41 2.47
CA LEU A 536 -15.69 15.63 1.80
C LEU A 536 -14.28 15.99 2.28
N SER A 537 -13.29 15.71 1.44
CA SER A 537 -11.92 16.21 1.58
C SER A 537 -11.61 17.16 0.42
N SER A 538 -10.46 17.83 0.49
CA SER A 538 -10.00 18.69 -0.61
C SER A 538 -9.87 17.95 -1.95
N LEU A 539 -9.52 16.65 -1.92
CA LEU A 539 -9.24 15.86 -3.12
C LEU A 539 -10.44 15.63 -4.05
N PRO A 540 -11.61 15.10 -3.59
CA PRO A 540 -12.81 15.00 -4.41
C PRO A 540 -13.25 16.35 -5.00
N ILE A 541 -13.20 17.40 -4.19
CA ILE A 541 -13.63 18.75 -4.58
C ILE A 541 -12.74 19.30 -5.70
N ILE A 542 -11.41 19.25 -5.49
CA ILE A 542 -10.44 19.70 -6.51
C ILE A 542 -10.58 18.86 -7.79
N ALA A 543 -10.76 17.54 -7.67
CA ALA A 543 -10.92 16.67 -8.82
C ALA A 543 -12.20 16.99 -9.61
N ALA A 544 -13.32 17.21 -8.93
CA ALA A 544 -14.59 17.57 -9.56
C ALA A 544 -14.52 18.95 -10.23
N ILE A 545 -13.99 19.96 -9.54
CA ILE A 545 -13.81 21.31 -10.09
C ILE A 545 -12.95 21.26 -11.37
N LYS A 546 -11.86 20.48 -11.36
CA LYS A 546 -11.02 20.28 -12.56
C LYS A 546 -11.77 19.58 -13.69
N ALA A 547 -12.56 18.55 -13.38
CA ALA A 547 -13.40 17.87 -14.36
C ALA A 547 -14.42 18.82 -15.01
N PHE A 548 -15.15 19.62 -14.23
CA PHE A 548 -16.10 20.60 -14.76
C PHE A 548 -15.40 21.68 -15.58
N LYS A 549 -14.24 22.19 -15.15
CA LYS A 549 -13.44 23.14 -15.93
C LYS A 549 -13.10 22.60 -17.33
N ARG A 550 -12.82 21.29 -17.43
CA ARG A 550 -12.37 20.69 -18.69
C ARG A 550 -13.53 20.29 -19.61
N CYS A 551 -14.63 19.77 -19.04
CA CYS A 551 -15.75 19.23 -19.79
C CYS A 551 -16.88 20.25 -20.06
N THR A 552 -16.98 21.32 -19.27
CA THR A 552 -18.12 22.25 -19.29
C THR A 552 -17.68 23.72 -19.27
N THR A 553 -18.64 24.64 -19.13
CA THR A 553 -18.39 26.09 -18.99
C THR A 553 -17.87 26.45 -17.60
N ILE A 554 -17.17 27.58 -17.51
CA ILE A 554 -16.62 28.11 -16.25
C ILE A 554 -17.73 28.41 -15.23
N GLU A 555 -18.87 28.93 -15.69
CA GLU A 555 -20.02 29.25 -14.84
C GLU A 555 -20.60 28.00 -14.17
N ARG A 556 -20.69 26.88 -14.92
CA ARG A 556 -21.18 25.61 -14.35
C ARG A 556 -20.21 25.06 -13.30
N ALA A 557 -18.91 25.18 -13.52
CA ALA A 557 -17.89 24.76 -12.55
C ALA A 557 -18.00 25.55 -11.22
N LEU A 558 -18.34 26.84 -11.27
CA LEU A 558 -18.59 27.66 -10.08
C LEU A 558 -19.90 27.25 -9.38
N SER A 559 -20.95 26.98 -10.14
CA SER A 559 -22.22 26.47 -9.59
C SER A 559 -22.02 25.12 -8.87
N ALA A 560 -21.23 24.20 -9.44
CA ALA A 560 -20.90 22.93 -8.77
C ALA A 560 -20.14 23.15 -7.44
N TRP A 561 -19.28 24.18 -7.36
CA TRP A 561 -18.62 24.54 -6.11
C TRP A 561 -19.60 25.08 -5.06
N GLU A 562 -20.56 25.90 -5.46
CA GLU A 562 -21.59 26.43 -4.58
C GLU A 562 -22.49 25.34 -3.99
N GLU A 563 -22.81 24.31 -4.77
CA GLU A 563 -23.60 23.14 -4.34
C GLU A 563 -22.93 22.35 -3.19
N ILE A 564 -21.60 22.17 -3.23
CA ILE A 564 -20.87 21.40 -2.19
C ILE A 564 -20.52 22.23 -0.97
N ARG A 565 -20.28 23.54 -1.15
CA ARG A 565 -19.80 24.44 -0.08
C ARG A 565 -20.57 24.32 1.25
N PRO A 566 -21.90 24.29 1.31
CA PRO A 566 -22.62 24.24 2.59
C PRO A 566 -22.43 22.92 3.35
N GLY A 567 -22.09 21.82 2.66
CA GLY A 567 -21.86 20.51 3.27
C GLY A 567 -20.43 20.27 3.74
N TRP A 568 -19.48 21.17 3.42
CA TRP A 568 -18.07 20.96 3.68
C TRP A 568 -17.56 21.77 4.88
N GLN A 569 -16.96 21.08 5.85
CA GLN A 569 -16.24 21.67 6.99
C GLN A 569 -14.72 21.50 6.79
N PRO A 570 -14.04 22.44 6.11
CA PRO A 570 -12.63 22.28 5.75
C PRO A 570 -11.68 22.62 6.90
N ASN A 571 -10.53 21.94 6.92
CA ASN A 571 -9.35 22.46 7.62
C ASN A 571 -8.76 23.66 6.87
N GLU A 572 -8.03 24.55 7.55
CA GLU A 572 -7.44 25.76 6.93
C GLU A 572 -6.59 25.43 5.68
N GLN A 573 -5.77 24.39 5.75
CA GLN A 573 -4.92 23.93 4.64
C GLN A 573 -5.73 23.39 3.46
N GLU A 574 -6.86 22.72 3.74
CA GLU A 574 -7.74 22.16 2.72
C GLU A 574 -8.50 23.27 1.99
N LEU A 575 -9.00 24.25 2.75
CA LEU A 575 -9.66 25.43 2.21
C LEU A 575 -8.70 26.21 1.30
N GLU A 576 -7.47 26.46 1.75
CA GLU A 576 -6.48 27.18 0.94
C GLU A 576 -6.19 26.45 -0.39
N SER A 577 -6.06 25.12 -0.33
CA SER A 577 -5.80 24.28 -1.51
C SER A 577 -6.93 24.38 -2.54
N VAL A 578 -8.19 24.31 -2.11
CA VAL A 578 -9.36 24.46 -3.00
C VAL A 578 -9.46 25.88 -3.54
N MET A 579 -9.29 26.90 -2.68
CA MET A 579 -9.33 28.30 -3.09
C MET A 579 -8.24 28.66 -4.09
N ARG A 580 -7.07 28.01 -4.03
CA ARG A 580 -6.00 28.16 -5.02
C ARG A 580 -6.43 27.64 -6.39
N GLU A 581 -7.13 26.51 -6.46
CA GLU A 581 -7.63 25.95 -7.72
C GLU A 581 -8.80 26.75 -8.28
N LEU A 582 -9.68 27.27 -7.42
CA LEU A 582 -10.75 28.19 -7.85
C LEU A 582 -10.22 29.50 -8.41
N ARG A 583 -9.17 30.07 -7.80
CA ARG A 583 -8.48 31.26 -8.34
C ARG A 583 -7.84 31.02 -9.71
N ARG A 584 -7.47 29.78 -10.04
CA ARG A 584 -6.97 29.41 -11.38
C ARG A 584 -8.09 29.23 -12.42
N ILE A 585 -9.34 29.25 -11.99
CA ILE A 585 -10.52 29.19 -12.86
C ILE A 585 -11.06 30.58 -13.12
N ASP A 586 -10.98 31.45 -12.12
CA ASP A 586 -11.43 32.85 -12.20
C ASP A 586 -10.37 33.74 -12.88
N GLU A 587 -10.39 33.82 -14.21
CA GLU A 587 -9.57 34.79 -14.97
C GLU A 587 -10.15 36.22 -14.91
N LYS A 588 -11.33 36.44 -14.31
CA LYS A 588 -11.91 37.78 -14.10
C LYS A 588 -11.81 38.18 -12.61
N PRO A 589 -11.16 39.30 -12.25
CA PRO A 589 -11.01 39.72 -10.87
C PRO A 589 -12.35 40.28 -10.34
N GLY A 590 -13.21 39.44 -9.76
CA GLY A 590 -14.49 39.96 -9.24
C GLY A 590 -15.37 39.01 -8.42
N PHE A 591 -15.18 37.68 -8.51
CA PHE A 591 -16.09 36.75 -7.82
C PHE A 591 -15.78 36.67 -6.31
N PHE A 592 -14.50 36.56 -5.94
CA PHE A 592 -14.08 36.44 -4.53
C PHE A 592 -13.93 37.76 -3.77
N SER A 593 -13.95 38.91 -4.46
CA SER A 593 -13.83 40.23 -3.81
C SER A 593 -15.13 40.68 -3.12
N LYS A 594 -16.27 40.10 -3.47
CA LYS A 594 -17.57 40.45 -2.86
C LYS A 594 -17.87 39.70 -1.57
N SER A 595 -17.30 38.52 -1.34
CA SER A 595 -17.64 37.69 -0.16
C SER A 595 -16.86 38.00 1.11
N VAL A 596 -15.81 38.84 1.06
CA VAL A 596 -14.97 39.16 2.24
C VAL A 596 -15.47 40.40 3.00
N ARG A 597 -16.37 41.22 2.42
CA ARG A 597 -16.89 42.43 3.08
C ARG A 597 -18.30 42.28 3.69
N GLY A 598 -18.93 41.11 3.60
CA GLY A 598 -20.35 40.93 3.93
C GLY A 598 -20.68 40.27 5.28
N ARG A 599 -19.70 39.81 6.06
CA ARG A 599 -19.97 39.17 7.38
C ARG A 599 -18.94 39.59 8.44
N THR A 600 -18.90 40.89 8.69
CA THR A 600 -18.53 41.44 9.99
C THR A 600 -19.46 42.61 10.24
N ARG A 601 -20.65 42.30 10.76
CA ARG A 601 -21.41 43.13 11.68
C ARG A 601 -22.31 42.21 12.49
#